data_AF-F3FUB8-F1
#
_entry.id   AF-F3FUB8-F1
#
_cell.length_a   1.000
_cell.length_b   1.000
_cell.length_c   1.000
_cell.angle_alpha   90.00
_cell.angle_beta   90.00
_cell.angle_gamma   90.00
#
_symmetry.space_group_name_H-M   'P 1'
#
loop_
_entity.id
_entity.type
_entity.pdbx_description
1 polymer ?
#
loop_
_entity_poly.entity_id
_entity_poly.type
_entity_poly.pdbx_seq_one_letter_code
_entity_poly.pdbx_strand_id
1 'polypeptide(L)'
;DKSSRENGSVRLGIAWSSVISKVLCEDERAIGNVLRIDPHTRLTYSYDASQLQDVGAVWNALPGKPGLLVAPGTLSNASYDAAWRLGVALERIGKQARILPFPAVQDSVDLSGLTIPAELKQIPAFAGLEGKGQYTLRDPAEIGALLMLGQTPALQADLAISDPQLLKAIDDAMDALQAQVQGLDASAA
;
A
#
# COMPACT_ATOMS: atom_id res chain seq x y z
N ASP A 1 14.08 -5.74 30.56
CA ASP A 1 13.90 -6.87 29.64
C ASP A 1 13.93 -6.35 28.21
N LYS A 2 14.91 -6.77 27.40
CA LYS A 2 15.19 -6.28 26.04
C LYS A 2 14.97 -7.38 24.98
N SER A 3 14.33 -8.48 25.37
CA SER A 3 14.04 -9.60 24.48
C SER A 3 13.04 -9.19 23.39
N SER A 4 13.22 -9.74 22.19
CA SER A 4 12.26 -9.58 21.09
C SER A 4 10.93 -10.24 21.48
N ARG A 5 9.80 -9.57 21.20
CA ARG A 5 8.48 -10.15 21.45
C ARG A 5 8.06 -11.04 20.29
N GLU A 6 7.47 -12.19 20.59
CA GLU A 6 6.98 -13.16 19.60
C GLU A 6 5.96 -12.55 18.63
N ASN A 7 5.26 -11.49 19.01
CA ASN A 7 4.24 -10.85 18.19
C ASN A 7 4.78 -9.76 17.24
N GLY A 8 6.10 -9.63 17.05
CA GLY A 8 6.68 -8.64 16.13
C GLY A 8 6.43 -7.17 16.49
N SER A 9 5.94 -6.89 17.71
CA SER A 9 5.68 -5.53 18.18
C SER A 9 6.92 -4.92 18.84
N VAL A 10 7.22 -3.66 18.49
CA VAL A 10 8.27 -2.88 19.15
C VAL A 10 7.64 -2.06 20.27
N ARG A 11 8.10 -2.24 21.50
CA ARG A 11 7.71 -1.36 22.61
C ARG A 11 8.59 -0.10 22.57
N LEU A 12 8.03 1.00 22.11
CA LEU A 12 8.63 2.32 22.32
C LEU A 12 8.25 2.81 23.73
N GLY A 13 9.25 2.89 24.61
CA GLY A 13 9.09 3.46 25.94
C GLY A 13 9.92 4.73 26.07
N ILE A 14 9.33 5.79 26.61
CA ILE A 14 10.06 7.01 26.97
C ILE A 14 10.28 7.00 28.47
N ALA A 15 11.53 6.90 28.90
CA ALA A 15 11.90 7.15 30.28
C ALA A 15 12.25 8.64 30.41
N TRP A 16 11.41 9.38 31.13
CA TRP A 16 11.58 10.81 31.33
C TRP A 16 11.69 11.11 32.82
N SER A 17 12.73 11.86 33.19
CA SER A 17 12.96 12.35 34.54
C SER A 17 13.27 13.84 34.46
N SER A 18 12.60 14.64 35.27
CA SER A 18 12.96 16.04 35.50
C SER A 18 13.68 16.18 36.83
N VAL A 19 14.79 16.92 36.87
CA VAL A 19 15.51 17.24 38.11
C VAL A 19 15.01 18.60 38.61
N ILE A 20 14.30 18.63 39.73
CA ILE A 20 14.02 19.87 40.46
C ILE A 20 15.27 20.18 41.28
N SER A 21 16.22 20.94 40.74
CA SER A 21 17.51 21.20 41.41
C SER A 21 17.49 22.39 42.40
N LYS A 22 16.34 23.00 42.65
CA LYS A 22 16.19 24.08 43.63
C LYS A 22 15.18 23.72 44.71
N VAL A 23 15.66 23.64 45.94
CA VAL A 23 14.82 23.66 47.14
C VAL A 23 14.36 25.11 47.33
N LEU A 24 13.22 25.45 46.74
CA LEU A 24 12.47 26.67 47.05
C LEU A 24 11.26 26.26 47.89
N CYS A 25 10.89 27.06 48.88
CA CYS A 25 9.61 26.92 49.57
C CYS A 25 8.48 27.31 48.61
N GLU A 26 8.19 26.46 47.63
CA GLU A 26 7.13 26.63 46.65
C GLU A 26 6.08 25.52 46.80
N ASP A 27 4.85 25.86 46.41
CA ASP A 27 3.70 24.97 46.38
C ASP A 27 3.96 23.80 45.40
N GLU A 28 4.16 22.59 45.94
CA GLU A 28 4.44 21.37 45.18
C GLU A 28 3.31 20.96 44.20
N ARG A 29 2.19 21.70 44.17
CA ARG A 29 1.07 21.44 43.26
C ARG A 29 1.33 21.89 41.81
N ALA A 30 2.37 22.69 41.54
CA ALA A 30 2.73 23.11 40.20
C ALA A 30 3.66 22.08 39.52
N ILE A 31 3.05 21.11 38.82
CA ILE A 31 3.74 20.09 38.02
C ILE A 31 4.33 20.76 36.75
N GLY A 32 5.44 21.50 36.90
CA GLY A 32 6.01 22.37 35.86
C GLY A 32 6.74 21.66 34.71
N ASN A 33 6.59 20.35 34.58
CA ASN A 33 7.38 19.57 33.64
C ASN A 33 6.44 18.65 32.84
N VAL A 34 6.17 19.01 31.59
CA VAL A 34 5.29 18.26 30.68
C VAL A 34 6.12 17.71 29.53
N LEU A 35 6.16 16.39 29.38
CA LEU A 35 6.63 15.74 28.16
C LEU A 35 5.46 15.70 27.17
N ARG A 36 5.56 16.45 26.07
CA ARG A 36 4.63 16.35 24.94
C ARG A 36 5.30 15.61 23.79
N ILE A 37 4.72 14.49 23.37
CA ILE A 37 5.10 13.82 22.13
C ILE A 37 4.38 14.53 20.99
N ASP A 38 5.11 14.97 19.98
CA ASP A 38 4.51 15.62 18.83
C ASP A 38 3.63 14.61 18.07
N PRO A 39 2.38 14.94 17.69
CA PRO A 39 1.51 14.04 16.92
C PRO A 39 2.11 13.60 15.58
N HIS A 40 3.08 14.32 15.03
CA HIS A 40 3.80 14.00 13.81
C HIS A 40 5.09 13.20 14.04
N THR A 41 5.39 12.85 15.29
CA THR A 41 6.50 11.93 15.62
C THR A 41 6.25 10.59 14.95
N ARG A 42 7.21 10.12 14.15
CA ARG A 42 7.12 8.83 13.44
C ARG A 42 8.40 8.02 13.65
N LEU A 43 8.23 6.71 13.79
CA LEU A 43 9.32 5.74 13.73
C LEU A 43 9.35 5.19 12.30
N THR A 44 10.42 5.47 11.57
CA THR A 44 10.68 4.85 10.27
C THR A 44 11.59 3.66 10.49
N TYR A 45 11.16 2.47 10.06
CA TYR A 45 11.95 1.26 10.11
C TYR A 45 11.88 0.54 8.77
N SER A 46 12.93 -0.20 8.45
CA SER A 46 12.98 -1.13 7.32
C SER A 46 13.34 -2.50 7.86
N TYR A 47 12.76 -3.55 7.28
CA TYR A 47 13.13 -4.92 7.58
C TYR A 47 13.52 -5.63 6.27
N ASP A 48 14.39 -6.63 6.39
CA ASP A 48 14.72 -7.50 5.27
C ASP A 48 13.61 -8.54 5.11
N ALA A 49 12.89 -8.48 3.99
CA ALA A 49 11.77 -9.38 3.71
C ALA A 49 12.21 -10.85 3.63
N SER A 50 13.48 -11.13 3.30
CA SER A 50 14.02 -12.49 3.27
C SER A 50 14.09 -13.16 4.65
N GLN A 51 13.99 -12.35 5.72
CA GLN A 51 14.02 -12.83 7.10
C GLN A 51 12.62 -13.15 7.67
N LEU A 52 11.55 -12.93 6.89
CA LEU A 52 10.19 -13.28 7.30
C LEU A 52 9.98 -14.80 7.13
N GLN A 53 10.02 -15.55 8.24
CA GLN A 53 9.94 -17.01 8.22
C GLN A 53 8.53 -17.56 8.45
N ASP A 54 7.57 -16.71 8.83
CA ASP A 54 6.20 -17.14 9.10
C ASP A 54 5.17 -16.09 8.68
N VAL A 55 3.93 -16.55 8.54
CA VAL A 55 2.78 -15.74 8.11
C VAL A 55 2.46 -14.64 9.13
N GLY A 56 2.67 -14.88 10.43
CA GLY A 56 2.46 -13.88 11.48
C GLY A 56 3.43 -12.72 11.38
N ALA A 57 4.70 -12.98 11.06
CA ALA A 57 5.71 -11.97 10.80
C ALA A 57 5.31 -11.11 9.60
N VAL A 58 4.80 -11.71 8.53
CA VAL A 58 4.26 -10.99 7.35
C VAL A 58 3.09 -10.07 7.74
N TRP A 59 2.12 -10.57 8.53
CA TRP A 59 1.00 -9.74 9.01
C TRP A 59 1.46 -8.52 9.80
N ASN A 60 2.44 -8.68 10.69
CA ASN A 60 2.97 -7.58 11.48
C ASN A 60 3.75 -6.56 10.63
N ALA A 61 4.41 -7.05 9.59
CA ALA A 61 5.24 -6.27 8.70
C ALA A 61 4.46 -5.35 7.74
N LEU A 62 3.17 -5.61 7.53
CA LEU A 62 2.28 -4.75 6.73
C LEU A 62 2.31 -3.29 7.21
N PRO A 63 2.13 -2.30 6.30
CA PRO A 63 2.00 -0.91 6.70
C PRO A 63 0.77 -0.71 7.60
N GLY A 64 0.69 0.44 8.29
CA GLY A 64 -0.48 0.76 9.14
C GLY A 64 -1.79 0.88 8.35
N LYS A 65 -1.70 1.14 7.04
CA LYS A 65 -2.83 1.23 6.11
C LYS A 65 -2.63 0.34 4.87
N PRO A 66 -2.67 -1.00 5.03
CA PRO A 66 -2.38 -1.91 3.94
C PRO A 66 -3.43 -1.80 2.82
N GLY A 67 -2.98 -1.86 1.58
CA GLY A 67 -3.87 -1.95 0.42
C GLY A 67 -4.38 -3.38 0.25
N LEU A 68 -5.70 -3.53 0.13
CA LEU A 68 -6.36 -4.81 -0.15
C LEU A 68 -6.99 -4.78 -1.54
N LEU A 69 -6.36 -5.47 -2.49
CA LEU A 69 -6.83 -5.59 -3.86
C LEU A 69 -8.02 -6.53 -3.95
N VAL A 70 -9.08 -6.08 -4.61
CA VAL A 70 -10.29 -6.85 -4.89
C VAL A 70 -10.67 -6.78 -6.36
N ALA A 71 -11.50 -7.72 -6.82
CA ALA A 71 -11.99 -7.74 -8.20
C ALA A 71 -12.66 -6.40 -8.60
N PRO A 72 -12.63 -6.03 -9.90
CA PRO A 72 -13.31 -4.84 -10.39
C PRO A 72 -14.83 -5.00 -10.28
N GLY A 73 -15.54 -3.89 -10.03
CA GLY A 73 -17.00 -3.86 -10.01
C GLY A 73 -17.63 -4.59 -8.80
N THR A 74 -18.72 -5.32 -9.05
CA THR A 74 -19.46 -6.02 -7.99
C THR A 74 -18.74 -7.30 -7.57
N LEU A 75 -18.44 -7.41 -6.28
CA LEU A 75 -17.80 -8.60 -5.71
C LEU A 75 -18.77 -9.77 -5.56
N SER A 76 -18.25 -10.99 -5.71
CA SER A 76 -18.97 -12.19 -5.29
C SER A 76 -19.21 -12.18 -3.78
N ASN A 77 -20.26 -12.87 -3.30
CA ASN A 77 -20.52 -13.00 -1.86
C ASN A 77 -19.31 -13.56 -1.09
N ALA A 78 -18.59 -14.51 -1.70
CA ALA A 78 -17.40 -15.11 -1.11
C ALA A 78 -16.23 -14.11 -1.03
N SER A 79 -15.98 -13.35 -2.11
CA SER A 79 -14.94 -12.32 -2.15
C SER A 79 -15.23 -11.20 -1.15
N TYR A 80 -16.50 -10.81 -1.02
CA TYR A 80 -16.96 -9.80 -0.07
C TYR A 80 -16.77 -10.27 1.38
N ASP A 81 -17.22 -11.48 1.74
CA ASP A 81 -17.03 -12.03 3.09
C ASP A 81 -15.54 -12.18 3.44
N ALA A 82 -14.72 -12.63 2.48
CA ALA A 82 -13.27 -12.72 2.66
C ALA A 82 -12.63 -11.34 2.91
N ALA A 83 -12.93 -10.35 2.07
CA ALA A 83 -12.43 -8.99 2.23
C ALA A 83 -12.86 -8.37 3.57
N TRP A 84 -14.11 -8.58 3.96
CA TRP A 84 -14.66 -8.12 5.23
C TRP A 84 -13.94 -8.75 6.43
N ARG A 85 -13.85 -10.08 6.48
CA ARG A 85 -13.18 -10.79 7.58
C ARG A 85 -11.72 -10.39 7.70
N LEU A 86 -11.05 -10.18 6.57
CA LEU A 86 -9.67 -9.73 6.54
C LEU A 86 -9.51 -8.30 7.06
N GLY A 87 -10.40 -7.39 6.65
CA GLY A 87 -10.46 -6.02 7.19
C GLY A 87 -10.64 -6.01 8.71
N VAL A 88 -11.60 -6.78 9.23
CA VAL A 88 -11.84 -6.91 10.68
C VAL A 88 -10.63 -7.49 11.41
N ALA A 89 -9.96 -8.50 10.83
CA ALA A 89 -8.76 -9.08 11.42
C ALA A 89 -7.61 -8.06 11.50
N LEU A 90 -7.42 -7.26 10.45
CA LEU A 90 -6.43 -6.18 10.39
C LEU A 90 -6.72 -5.08 11.42
N GLU A 91 -7.99 -4.68 11.57
CA GLU A 91 -8.38 -3.67 12.56
C GLU A 91 -8.08 -4.10 14.00
N ARG A 92 -8.28 -5.39 14.32
CA ARG A 92 -7.96 -5.95 15.65
C ARG A 92 -6.48 -5.86 16.02
N ILE A 93 -5.59 -5.82 15.02
CA ILE A 93 -4.15 -5.63 15.21
C ILE A 93 -3.71 -4.17 14.96
N GLY A 94 -4.67 -3.24 14.89
CA GLY A 94 -4.41 -1.81 14.77
C GLY A 94 -4.06 -1.34 13.35
N LYS A 95 -4.37 -2.13 12.31
CA LYS A 95 -4.14 -1.78 10.90
C LYS A 95 -5.47 -1.50 10.19
N GLN A 96 -5.53 -0.42 9.42
CA GLN A 96 -6.74 0.00 8.72
C GLN A 96 -6.60 -0.25 7.21
N ALA A 97 -7.20 -1.32 6.71
CA ALA A 97 -7.08 -1.68 5.30
C ALA A 97 -7.74 -0.62 4.39
N ARG A 98 -7.08 -0.30 3.28
CA ARG A 98 -7.64 0.46 2.17
C ARG A 98 -8.13 -0.54 1.13
N ILE A 99 -9.43 -0.55 0.86
CA ILE A 99 -9.98 -1.40 -0.21
C ILE A 99 -9.61 -0.76 -1.54
N LEU A 100 -8.89 -1.53 -2.37
CA LEU A 100 -8.44 -1.14 -3.70
C LEU A 100 -9.18 -1.99 -4.71
N PRO A 101 -10.26 -1.50 -5.33
CA PRO A 101 -10.83 -2.19 -6.48
C PRO A 101 -9.80 -2.19 -7.61
N PHE A 102 -9.61 -3.33 -8.26
CA PHE A 102 -8.79 -3.39 -9.47
C PHE A 102 -9.39 -2.42 -10.51
N PRO A 103 -8.58 -1.55 -11.13
CA PRO A 103 -9.09 -0.58 -12.09
C PRO A 103 -9.77 -1.26 -13.28
N ALA A 104 -10.84 -0.65 -13.76
CA ALA A 104 -11.50 -0.99 -15.02
C ALA A 104 -11.34 0.15 -16.03
N VAL A 105 -11.64 -0.15 -17.30
CA VAL A 105 -11.74 0.89 -18.33
C VAL A 105 -12.85 1.88 -17.92
N GLN A 106 -12.62 3.17 -18.18
CA GLN A 106 -13.40 4.33 -17.70
C GLN A 106 -13.20 4.72 -16.24
N ASP A 107 -12.42 3.99 -15.46
CA ASP A 107 -12.06 4.45 -14.11
C ASP A 107 -11.05 5.61 -14.18
N SER A 108 -11.20 6.56 -13.26
CA SER A 108 -10.24 7.64 -13.07
C SER A 108 -9.17 7.21 -12.06
N VAL A 109 -7.92 7.22 -12.50
CA VAL A 109 -6.76 6.91 -11.68
C VAL A 109 -5.85 8.12 -11.54
N ASP A 110 -5.25 8.26 -10.36
CA ASP A 110 -4.25 9.30 -10.14
C ASP A 110 -2.89 8.84 -10.66
N LEU A 111 -2.38 9.54 -11.68
CA LEU A 111 -1.04 9.32 -12.24
C LEU A 111 0.00 10.27 -11.63
N SER A 112 -0.37 11.03 -10.59
CA SER A 112 0.55 11.90 -9.85
C SER A 112 1.70 11.09 -9.25
N GLY A 113 2.88 11.20 -9.85
CA GLY A 113 4.09 10.49 -9.43
C GLY A 113 4.50 9.34 -10.33
N LEU A 114 3.73 9.04 -11.38
CA LEU A 114 4.10 8.06 -12.38
C LEU A 114 5.31 8.54 -13.18
N THR A 115 6.38 7.74 -13.19
CA THR A 115 7.55 7.98 -14.04
C THR A 115 7.66 6.87 -15.06
N ILE A 116 7.50 7.23 -16.34
CA ILE A 116 7.55 6.29 -17.46
C ILE A 116 8.90 6.44 -18.17
N PRO A 117 9.74 5.39 -18.19
CA PRO A 117 10.98 5.35 -18.97
C PRO A 117 10.74 5.68 -20.44
N ALA A 118 11.68 6.38 -21.08
CA ALA A 118 11.51 6.87 -22.45
C ALA A 118 11.31 5.74 -23.46
N GLU A 119 11.94 4.59 -23.22
CA GLU A 119 11.88 3.39 -24.05
C GLU A 119 10.46 2.81 -24.07
N LEU A 120 9.78 2.81 -22.92
CA LEU A 120 8.42 2.25 -22.82
C LEU A 120 7.38 3.12 -23.50
N LYS A 121 7.64 4.42 -23.70
CA LYS A 121 6.73 5.35 -24.40
C LYS A 121 6.51 5.01 -25.88
N GLN A 122 7.31 4.10 -26.44
CA GLN A 122 7.06 3.58 -27.79
C GLN A 122 5.81 2.69 -27.85
N ILE A 123 5.40 2.13 -26.71
CA ILE A 123 4.20 1.31 -26.59
C ILE A 123 2.99 2.21 -26.28
N PRO A 124 1.89 2.11 -27.05
CA PRO A 124 0.72 2.99 -26.90
C PRO A 124 0.16 3.05 -25.48
N ALA A 125 0.08 1.91 -24.77
CA ALA A 125 -0.40 1.83 -23.39
C ALA A 125 0.42 2.71 -22.42
N PHE A 126 1.74 2.76 -22.58
CA PHE A 126 2.58 3.59 -21.72
C PHE A 126 2.56 5.06 -22.17
N ALA A 127 2.49 5.32 -23.47
CA ALA A 127 2.35 6.68 -24.00
C ALA A 127 1.05 7.35 -23.54
N GLY A 128 -0.06 6.61 -23.50
CA GLY A 128 -1.36 7.10 -23.04
C GLY A 128 -1.38 7.54 -21.58
N LEU A 129 -0.51 6.94 -20.76
CA LEU A 129 -0.37 7.23 -19.34
C LEU A 129 0.59 8.40 -19.04
N GLU A 130 1.18 9.01 -20.07
CA GLU A 130 2.02 10.19 -19.90
C GLU A 130 1.16 11.42 -19.56
N GLY A 131 1.07 11.73 -18.28
CA GLY A 131 0.31 12.89 -17.82
C GLY A 131 0.52 13.16 -16.33
N LYS A 132 0.25 14.40 -15.91
CA LYS A 132 0.25 14.78 -14.49
C LYS A 132 -1.20 14.92 -14.04
N GLY A 133 -1.64 14.04 -13.13
CA GLY A 133 -2.93 14.15 -12.43
C GLY A 133 -3.89 13.00 -12.72
N GLN A 134 -5.19 13.30 -12.59
CA GLN A 134 -6.27 12.34 -12.80
C GLN A 134 -6.42 11.99 -14.28
N TYR A 135 -6.41 10.70 -14.59
CA TYR A 135 -6.54 10.16 -15.94
C TYR A 135 -7.62 9.09 -15.99
N THR A 136 -8.51 9.17 -16.98
CA THR A 136 -9.51 8.14 -17.25
C THR A 136 -8.93 7.07 -18.15
N LEU A 137 -8.90 5.84 -17.67
CA LEU A 137 -8.40 4.68 -18.40
C LEU A 137 -9.28 4.40 -19.63
N ARG A 138 -8.65 4.20 -20.78
CA ARG A 138 -9.32 4.04 -22.08
C ARG A 138 -9.16 2.64 -22.65
N ASP A 139 -8.07 1.95 -22.28
CA ASP A 139 -7.68 0.66 -22.85
C ASP A 139 -7.26 -0.31 -21.73
N PRO A 140 -7.69 -1.59 -21.76
CA PRO A 140 -7.17 -2.61 -20.85
C PRO A 140 -5.63 -2.71 -20.81
N ALA A 141 -4.94 -2.43 -21.91
CA ALA A 141 -3.49 -2.42 -21.97
C ALA A 141 -2.86 -1.34 -21.07
N GLU A 142 -3.54 -0.20 -20.87
CA GLU A 142 -3.09 0.85 -19.93
C GLU A 142 -3.12 0.33 -18.49
N ILE A 143 -4.11 -0.50 -18.14
CA ILE A 143 -4.21 -1.14 -16.82
C ILE A 143 -3.03 -2.10 -16.62
N GLY A 144 -2.71 -2.90 -17.64
CA GLY A 144 -1.53 -3.77 -17.63
C GLY A 144 -0.22 -2.98 -17.50
N ALA A 145 -0.10 -1.86 -18.21
CA ALA A 145 1.07 -0.98 -18.10
C ALA A 145 1.22 -0.38 -16.70
N LEU A 146 0.11 0.04 -16.07
CA LEU A 146 0.12 0.51 -14.68
C LEU A 146 0.51 -0.59 -13.69
N LEU A 147 0.05 -1.83 -13.91
CA LEU A 147 0.42 -2.98 -13.08
C LEU A 147 1.92 -3.27 -13.17
N MET A 148 2.49 -3.23 -14.39
CA MET A 148 3.92 -3.37 -14.62
C MET A 148 4.76 -2.27 -13.96
N LEU A 149 4.27 -1.03 -13.98
CA LEU A 149 4.99 0.09 -13.37
C LEU A 149 4.93 0.06 -11.84
N GLY A 150 3.85 -0.45 -11.24
CA GLY A 150 3.68 -0.59 -9.78
C GLY A 150 3.72 0.73 -8.99
N GLN A 151 3.68 1.87 -9.69
CA GLN A 151 3.91 3.20 -9.12
C GLN A 151 2.62 3.94 -8.74
N THR A 152 1.44 3.38 -9.03
CA THR A 152 0.16 4.06 -8.78
C THR A 152 -0.48 3.62 -7.47
N PRO A 153 -1.06 4.56 -6.68
CA PRO A 153 -1.76 4.23 -5.44
C PRO A 153 -2.93 3.25 -5.60
N ALA A 154 -3.52 3.18 -6.80
CA ALA A 154 -4.64 2.29 -7.12
C ALA A 154 -4.22 0.80 -7.22
N LEU A 155 -2.95 0.52 -7.55
CA LEU A 155 -2.42 -0.84 -7.74
C LEU A 155 -1.36 -1.23 -6.71
N GLN A 156 -0.96 -0.30 -5.83
CA GLN A 156 -0.09 -0.58 -4.68
C GLN A 156 -0.85 -1.30 -3.57
N ALA A 157 -1.09 -2.59 -3.78
CA ALA A 157 -1.69 -3.48 -2.81
C ALA A 157 -0.63 -4.32 -2.06
N ASP A 158 -0.87 -4.54 -0.78
CA ASP A 158 -0.06 -5.44 0.05
C ASP A 158 -0.69 -6.84 0.12
N LEU A 159 -2.01 -6.92 -0.10
CA LEU A 159 -2.82 -8.12 -0.02
C LEU A 159 -3.78 -8.16 -1.22
N ALA A 160 -4.12 -9.35 -1.70
CA ALA A 160 -5.13 -9.53 -2.73
C ALA A 160 -6.11 -10.64 -2.32
N ILE A 161 -7.40 -10.42 -2.59
CA ILE A 161 -8.40 -11.47 -2.45
C ILE A 161 -8.30 -12.41 -3.64
N SER A 162 -8.06 -13.68 -3.38
CA SER A 162 -8.08 -14.73 -4.41
C SER A 162 -9.50 -14.89 -4.94
N ASP A 163 -9.78 -14.23 -6.06
CA ASP A 163 -11.07 -14.19 -6.74
C ASP A 163 -10.84 -14.50 -8.24
N PRO A 164 -11.54 -15.49 -8.83
CA PRO A 164 -11.45 -15.75 -10.26
C PRO A 164 -11.70 -14.51 -11.13
N GLN A 165 -12.56 -13.59 -10.71
CA GLN A 165 -12.84 -12.36 -11.46
C GLN A 165 -11.66 -11.38 -11.39
N LEU A 166 -10.96 -11.32 -10.26
CA LEU A 166 -9.74 -10.51 -10.14
C LEU A 166 -8.63 -11.08 -11.02
N LEU A 167 -8.39 -12.39 -10.94
CA LEU A 167 -7.38 -13.07 -11.76
C LEU A 167 -7.66 -12.87 -13.25
N LYS A 168 -8.92 -13.05 -13.66
CA LYS A 168 -9.34 -12.78 -15.04
C LYS A 168 -9.06 -11.34 -15.47
N ALA A 169 -9.36 -10.35 -14.64
CA ALA A 169 -9.13 -8.95 -14.98
C ALA A 169 -7.63 -8.62 -15.11
N ILE A 170 -6.78 -9.25 -14.28
CA ILE A 170 -5.32 -9.16 -14.39
C ILE A 170 -4.84 -9.79 -15.69
N ASP A 171 -5.28 -11.01 -16.00
CA ASP A 171 -4.91 -11.73 -17.22
C ASP A 171 -5.34 -10.94 -18.46
N ASP A 172 -6.60 -10.50 -18.53
CA ASP A 172 -7.15 -9.72 -19.65
C ASP A 172 -6.35 -8.41 -19.87
N ALA A 173 -5.90 -7.74 -18.80
CA ALA A 173 -5.08 -6.52 -18.89
C ALA A 173 -3.64 -6.79 -19.36
N MET A 174 -3.04 -7.89 -18.89
CA MET A 174 -1.68 -8.30 -19.29
C MET A 174 -1.64 -8.81 -20.73
N ASP A 175 -2.66 -9.56 -21.15
CA ASP A 175 -2.82 -10.03 -22.53
C ASP A 175 -2.99 -8.85 -23.50
N ALA A 176 -3.79 -7.84 -23.12
CA ALA A 176 -3.94 -6.62 -23.91
C ALA A 176 -2.61 -5.85 -24.05
N LEU A 177 -1.83 -5.74 -22.97
CA LEU A 177 -0.50 -5.14 -23.03
C LEU A 177 0.45 -5.95 -23.91
N GLN A 178 0.45 -7.27 -23.76
CA GLN A 178 1.28 -8.17 -24.56
C GLN A 178 0.97 -8.04 -26.06
N ALA A 179 -0.32 -7.93 -26.42
CA ALA A 179 -0.73 -7.73 -27.81
C ALA A 179 -0.16 -6.43 -28.41
N GLN A 180 -0.10 -5.34 -27.63
CA GLN A 180 0.49 -4.08 -28.09
C GLN A 180 2.01 -4.18 -28.28
N VAL A 181 2.71 -4.88 -27.36
CA VAL A 181 4.15 -5.11 -27.46
C VAL A 181 4.47 -5.94 -28.71
N GLN A 182 3.75 -7.03 -28.94
CA GLN A 182 3.94 -7.89 -30.11
C GLN A 182 3.63 -7.16 -31.43
N GLY A 183 2.67 -6.24 -31.44
CA GLY A 183 2.36 -5.42 -32.61
C GLY A 183 3.51 -4.49 -33.05
N LEU A 184 4.34 -4.04 -32.10
CA LEU A 184 5.52 -3.22 -32.40
C LEU A 184 6.64 -4.04 -33.01
N ASP A 185 6.88 -5.24 -32.47
CA ASP A 185 7.87 -6.19 -33.01
C ASP A 185 7.53 -6.60 -34.45
N ALA A 186 6.25 -6.86 -34.73
CA ALA A 186 5.77 -7.18 -36.08
C ALA A 186 5.88 -6.01 -37.07
N SER A 187 5.84 -4.77 -36.58
CA SER A 187 6.01 -3.56 -37.40
C SER A 187 7.47 -3.17 -37.63
N ALA A 188 8.40 -3.81 -36.91
CA ALA A 188 9.84 -3.63 -37.03
C ALA A 188 10.52 -4.68 -37.94
N ALA A 189 9.78 -5.68 -38.41
CA ALA A 189 10.20 -6.72 -39.36
C ALA A 189 9.77 -6.39 -40.79
#